data_AF-A0A1D6G8E4-F1
#
_entry.id   AF-A0A1D6G8E4-F1
#
_cell.length_a   1.000
_cell.length_b   1.000
_cell.length_c   1.000
_cell.angle_alpha   90.00
_cell.angle_beta   90.00
_cell.angle_gamma   90.00
#
_symmetry.space_group_name_H-M   'P 1'
#
loop_
_entity.id
_entity.type
_entity.pdbx_description
1 polymer ?
#
loop_
_entity_poly.entity_id
_entity_poly.type
_entity_poly.pdbx_seq_one_letter_code
_entity_poly.pdbx_strand_id
1 'polypeptide(L)'
;MGDPNADSDHPLLKMEQDAQIGKGSRRDVTILPTLVVNNRQYRGKLERKAVLKAICAGFEETTEPNVCLSGDIETNECLNDNGGYWQDKS
;
A
#
# COMPACT_ATOMS: atom_id res chain seq x y z
N MET A 1 -17.05 -23.51 6.14
CA MET A 1 -15.97 -24.33 5.53
C MET A 1 -16.64 -25.31 4.58
N GLY A 2 -16.18 -25.40 3.33
CA GLY A 2 -16.80 -26.22 2.27
C GLY A 2 -16.55 -27.72 2.45
N ASP A 3 -17.08 -28.52 1.52
CA ASP A 3 -16.88 -29.98 1.47
C ASP A 3 -15.40 -30.32 1.17
N PRO A 4 -14.68 -31.01 2.06
CA PRO A 4 -13.29 -31.40 1.85
C PRO A 4 -13.06 -32.39 0.70
N ASN A 5 -14.12 -33.06 0.22
CA ASN A 5 -14.03 -34.10 -0.81
C ASN A 5 -14.48 -33.61 -2.19
N ALA A 6 -14.87 -32.35 -2.32
CA ALA A 6 -15.24 -31.77 -3.60
C ALA A 6 -13.99 -31.47 -4.44
N ASP A 7 -13.82 -32.18 -5.56
CA ASP A 7 -12.77 -31.95 -6.57
C ASP A 7 -13.33 -31.10 -7.72
N SER A 8 -13.74 -29.89 -7.38
CA SER A 8 -14.32 -28.92 -8.32
C SER A 8 -13.76 -27.54 -8.04
N ASP A 9 -13.63 -26.72 -9.09
CA ASP A 9 -13.14 -25.35 -8.95
C ASP A 9 -13.98 -24.54 -7.95
N HIS A 10 -13.30 -23.98 -6.95
CA HIS A 10 -13.95 -23.13 -5.96
C HIS A 10 -13.84 -21.66 -6.40
N PRO A 11 -14.96 -20.95 -6.63
CA PRO A 11 -14.93 -19.60 -7.20
C PRO A 11 -14.14 -18.60 -6.33
N LEU A 12 -14.28 -18.65 -5.00
CA LEU A 12 -13.51 -17.79 -4.10
C LEU A 12 -11.99 -18.03 -4.18
N LEU A 13 -11.56 -19.30 -4.18
CA LEU A 13 -10.14 -19.63 -4.30
C LEU A 13 -9.57 -19.12 -5.62
N LYS A 14 -10.33 -19.26 -6.71
CA LYS A 14 -9.92 -18.76 -8.02
C LYS A 14 -9.75 -17.25 -8.01
N MET A 15 -10.72 -16.52 -7.44
CA MET A 15 -10.63 -15.07 -7.26
C MET A 15 -9.43 -14.64 -6.41
N GLU A 16 -9.13 -15.36 -5.33
CA GLU A 16 -7.98 -15.10 -4.46
C GLU A 16 -6.64 -15.34 -5.15
N GLN A 17 -6.54 -16.39 -5.98
CA GLN A 17 -5.35 -16.67 -6.79
C GLN A 17 -5.16 -15.60 -7.88
N ASP A 18 -6.23 -15.26 -8.60
CA ASP A 18 -6.18 -14.25 -9.67
C ASP A 18 -5.83 -12.85 -9.13
N ALA A 19 -6.19 -12.54 -7.87
CA ALA A 19 -5.78 -11.30 -7.19
C ALA A 19 -4.26 -11.26 -6.88
N GLN A 20 -3.63 -12.41 -6.69
CA GLN A 20 -2.20 -12.57 -6.42
C GLN A 20 -1.33 -12.51 -7.68
N ILE A 21 -1.90 -12.77 -8.86
CA ILE A 21 -1.21 -12.63 -10.14
C ILE A 21 -0.88 -11.15 -10.40
N GLY A 22 0.37 -10.87 -10.76
CA GLY A 22 0.90 -9.55 -11.08
C GLY A 22 0.15 -8.86 -12.23
N LYS A 23 0.03 -7.53 -12.16
CA LYS A 23 -0.64 -6.71 -13.18
C LYS A 23 0.22 -5.50 -13.51
N GLY A 24 0.39 -5.20 -14.80
CA GLY A 24 1.26 -4.10 -15.25
C GLY A 24 2.70 -4.27 -14.77
N SER A 25 3.23 -3.28 -14.04
CA SER A 25 4.57 -3.33 -13.45
C SER A 25 4.68 -4.15 -12.15
N ARG A 26 3.55 -4.55 -11.57
CA ARG A 26 3.50 -5.32 -10.31
C ARG A 26 3.78 -6.79 -10.59
N ARG A 27 4.75 -7.37 -9.88
CA ARG A 27 5.02 -8.82 -9.89
C ARG A 27 3.92 -9.59 -9.16
N ASP A 28 3.96 -10.91 -9.26
CA ASP A 28 3.09 -11.78 -8.49
C ASP A 28 3.33 -11.62 -6.98
N VAL A 29 2.28 -11.87 -6.20
CA VAL A 29 2.37 -11.98 -4.74
C VAL A 29 2.86 -13.39 -4.43
N THR A 30 4.06 -13.47 -3.86
CA THR A 30 4.71 -14.76 -3.54
C THR A 30 4.87 -15.00 -2.03
N ILE A 31 4.60 -14.00 -1.20
CA ILE A 31 4.76 -14.05 0.25
C ILE A 31 3.54 -13.41 0.90
N LEU A 32 2.96 -14.08 1.89
CA LEU A 32 1.86 -13.56 2.69
C LEU A 32 2.34 -13.25 4.13
N PRO A 33 1.78 -12.21 4.77
CA PRO A 33 0.85 -11.22 4.22
C PRO A 33 1.57 -10.18 3.33
N THR A 34 0.93 -9.78 2.21
CA THR A 34 1.36 -8.67 1.35
C THR A 34 0.22 -7.67 1.22
N LEU A 35 0.50 -6.38 1.49
CA LEU A 35 -0.43 -5.29 1.20
C LEU A 35 -0.11 -4.70 -0.17
N VAL A 36 -1.12 -4.45 -0.99
CA VAL A 36 -0.95 -3.78 -2.29
C VAL A 36 -1.73 -2.48 -2.28
N VAL A 37 -1.03 -1.36 -2.52
CA VAL A 37 -1.62 -0.02 -2.67
C VAL A 37 -1.06 0.57 -3.97
N ASN A 38 -1.92 1.11 -4.84
CA ASN A 38 -1.54 1.72 -6.12
C ASN A 38 -0.55 0.88 -6.94
N ASN A 39 -0.84 -0.41 -7.07
CA ASN A 39 -0.02 -1.41 -7.77
C ASN A 39 1.39 -1.64 -7.18
N ARG A 40 1.71 -1.09 -6.00
CA ARG A 40 2.96 -1.29 -5.28
C ARG A 40 2.77 -2.29 -4.15
N GLN A 41 3.72 -3.22 -4.00
CA GLN A 41 3.68 -4.23 -2.95
C GLN A 41 4.42 -3.75 -1.70
N TYR A 42 3.80 -3.89 -0.54
CA TYR A 42 4.36 -3.62 0.79
C TYR A 42 4.43 -4.94 1.56
N ARG A 43 5.63 -5.29 1.99
CA ARG A 43 5.96 -6.55 2.67
C ARG A 43 6.64 -6.25 4.00
N GLY A 44 6.64 -7.22 4.92
CA GLY A 44 7.28 -7.10 6.23
C GLY A 44 6.28 -6.70 7.32
N LYS A 45 6.74 -5.94 8.33
CA LYS A 45 5.90 -5.55 9.48
C LYS A 45 4.85 -4.52 9.05
N LEU A 46 3.62 -4.98 8.81
CA LEU A 46 2.48 -4.14 8.44
C LEU A 46 1.91 -3.42 9.67
N GLU A 47 2.70 -2.52 10.27
CA GLU A 47 2.22 -1.67 11.36
C GLU A 47 1.20 -0.64 10.86
N ARG A 48 0.25 -0.26 11.71
CA ARG A 48 -0.79 0.74 11.39
C ARG A 48 -0.21 1.99 10.72
N LYS A 49 0.90 2.51 11.23
CA LYS A 49 1.58 3.70 10.72
C LYS A 49 2.12 3.48 9.29
N ALA A 50 2.77 2.36 9.04
CA ALA A 50 3.33 2.02 7.73
C ALA A 50 2.24 1.80 6.68
N VAL A 51 1.14 1.12 7.05
CA VAL A 51 -0.03 0.92 6.19
C VAL A 51 -0.67 2.25 5.83
N LEU A 52 -0.84 3.14 6.80
CA LEU A 52 -1.50 4.42 6.58
C LEU A 52 -0.64 5.37 5.74
N LYS A 53 0.69 5.38 5.93
CA LYS A 53 1.62 6.08 5.03
C LYS A 53 1.52 5.57 3.59
N ALA A 54 1.44 4.25 3.39
CA ALA A 54 1.29 3.68 2.06
C ALA A 54 0.00 4.13 1.36
N ILE A 55 -1.10 4.25 2.11
CA ILE A 55 -2.39 4.75 1.61
C ILE A 55 -2.31 6.25 1.30
N CYS A 56 -1.77 7.05 2.21
CA CYS A 56 -1.67 8.50 2.07
C CYS A 56 -0.78 8.92 0.88
N ALA A 57 0.31 8.19 0.61
CA ALA A 57 1.15 8.39 -0.58
C ALA A 57 0.43 8.14 -1.92
N GLY A 58 -0.83 7.69 -1.88
CA GLY A 58 -1.65 7.47 -3.05
C GLY A 58 -2.55 8.63 -3.44
N PHE A 59 -2.62 9.68 -2.63
CA PHE A 59 -3.39 10.90 -2.93
C PHE A 59 -2.52 11.88 -3.72
N GLU A 60 -3.15 12.69 -4.56
CA GLU A 60 -2.50 13.82 -5.21
C GLU A 60 -2.24 14.93 -4.17
N GLU A 61 -1.20 15.73 -4.39
CA GLU A 61 -0.88 16.86 -3.50
C GLU A 61 -2.12 17.73 -3.27
N THR A 62 -2.37 18.09 -2.02
CA THR A 62 -3.52 18.90 -1.55
C THR A 62 -4.88 18.20 -1.54
N THR A 63 -4.95 16.94 -1.98
CA THR A 63 -6.18 16.12 -1.94
C THR A 63 -6.21 15.13 -0.79
N GLU A 64 -5.18 15.15 0.06
CA GLU A 64 -5.02 14.23 1.16
C GLU A 64 -6.07 14.50 2.26
N PRO A 65 -6.68 13.45 2.85
CA PRO A 65 -7.56 13.63 3.99
C PRO A 65 -6.77 14.11 5.22
N ASN A 66 -7.44 14.82 6.12
CA ASN A 66 -6.84 15.37 7.35
C ASN A 66 -6.06 14.35 8.19
N VAL A 67 -6.41 13.06 8.11
CA VAL A 67 -5.67 12.00 8.81
C VAL A 67 -4.24 11.86 8.29
N CYS A 68 -4.01 12.03 6.99
CA CYS A 68 -2.68 11.97 6.38
C CYS A 68 -1.80 13.12 6.87
N LEU A 69 -2.38 14.32 7.00
CA LEU A 69 -1.71 15.55 7.42
C LEU A 69 -1.22 15.57 8.88
N SER A 70 -1.50 14.52 9.66
CA SER A 70 -0.95 14.42 11.01
C SER A 70 0.56 14.15 10.96
N GLY A 71 1.34 14.76 11.86
CA GLY A 71 2.81 14.61 11.89
C GLY A 71 3.31 13.19 12.19
N ASP A 72 2.42 12.27 12.55
CA ASP A 72 2.74 10.85 12.58
C ASP A 72 2.80 10.24 11.17
N ILE A 73 1.98 10.70 10.23
CA ILE A 73 1.85 10.08 8.91
C ILE A 73 2.63 10.87 7.87
N GLU A 74 2.43 12.18 7.78
CA GLU A 74 3.30 13.02 6.95
C GLU A 74 4.68 13.17 7.57
N THR A 75 5.70 12.90 6.78
CA THR A 75 7.07 13.31 7.10
C THR A 75 7.26 14.70 6.52
N ASN A 76 7.54 15.69 7.37
CA ASN A 76 7.86 17.02 6.88
C ASN A 76 9.25 16.98 6.20
N GLU A 77 9.25 16.82 4.88
CA GLU A 77 10.45 16.79 4.02
C GLU A 77 11.26 18.11 4.08
N CYS A 78 10.72 19.17 4.69
CA CYS A 78 11.41 20.45 4.90
C CYS A 78 12.23 20.49 6.21
N LEU A 79 12.03 19.54 7.14
CA LEU A 79 12.65 19.58 8.46
C LEU A 79 13.91 18.70 8.59
N ASN A 80 14.10 17.67 7.77
CA ASN A 80 15.29 16.81 7.81
C ASN A 80 15.76 16.42 6.40
N ASP A 81 17.04 16.65 6.11
CA ASP A 81 17.77 16.24 4.89
C ASP A 81 17.19 16.71 3.54
N ASN A 82 16.94 18.02 3.43
CA ASN A 82 16.89 18.83 2.19
C ASN A 82 16.72 18.05 0.87
N GLY A 83 15.55 17.45 0.65
CA GLY A 83 15.14 16.86 -0.63
C GLY A 83 14.92 17.88 -1.76
N GLY A 84 15.58 19.05 -1.70
CA GLY A 84 15.51 20.10 -2.71
C GLY A 84 14.35 21.10 -2.55
N TYR A 85 13.82 21.29 -1.35
CA TYR A 85 12.79 22.32 -1.13
C TYR A 85 13.39 23.73 -1.21
N TRP A 86 12.84 24.59 -2.08
CA TRP A 86 13.20 26.00 -2.15
C TRP A 86 12.46 26.76 -1.04
N GLN A 87 13.17 27.11 0.03
CA GLN A 87 12.66 28.10 0.97
C GLN A 87 12.77 29.49 0.33
N ASP A 88 11.64 30.13 0.06
CA ASP A 88 11.62 31.57 -0.13
C ASP A 88 11.99 32.24 1.20
N LYS A 89 13.23 32.73 1.26
CA LYS A 89 13.66 33.61 2.34
C LYS A 89 13.04 34.98 2.09
N SER A 90 12.05 35.32 2.90
CA SER A 90 11.62 36.71 3.09
C SER A 90 12.60 37.46 3.98
#